data_AF-K1SAW8-F1
#
_entry.id   AF-K1SAW8-F1
#
_cell.length_a   1.000
_cell.length_b   1.000
_cell.length_c   1.000
_cell.angle_alpha   90.00
_cell.angle_beta   90.00
_cell.angle_gamma   90.00
#
_symmetry.space_group_name_H-M   'P 1'
#
loop_
_entity.id
_entity.type
_entity.pdbx_description
1 polymer ?
#
loop_
_entity_poly.entity_id
_entity_poly.type
_entity_poly.pdbx_seq_one_letter_code
_entity_poly.pdbx_strand_id
1 'polypeptide(L)'
;SERSAGRKYPFRGKELTVRLLAHNDDFCGVDIALVSAGGSTSKEFAETITKHGTLMIDNSSAFRMDEDVPLVVPEVNPEDALNAPRRIIANPNCTTIQMVVALNALEKLSHIRRVHVATYQSASGAGAQGMAELEEQHAALAKGGEPRVEKFAYQLAYNLIPHIDVFTDNDYTKEEMKMYHETRKIMHSDIVVS
;
A
#
# COMPACT_ATOMS: atom_id res chain seq x y z
N SER A 1 8.98 6.07 -15.18
CA SER A 1 8.20 6.48 -16.37
C SER A 1 9.04 7.40 -17.23
N GLU A 2 8.58 7.78 -18.43
CA GLU A 2 9.29 8.71 -19.32
C GLU A 2 9.60 10.05 -18.64
N ARG A 3 8.68 10.55 -17.79
CA ARG A 3 8.83 11.82 -17.05
C ARG A 3 10.04 11.87 -16.12
N SER A 4 10.53 10.71 -15.69
CA SER A 4 11.60 10.57 -14.70
C SER A 4 12.88 9.97 -15.26
N ALA A 5 12.84 9.33 -16.43
CA ALA A 5 14.01 8.70 -17.03
C ALA A 5 15.12 9.75 -17.29
N GLY A 6 16.37 9.38 -17.03
CA GLY A 6 17.53 10.25 -17.16
C GLY A 6 17.77 11.20 -15.98
N ARG A 7 16.82 11.35 -15.04
CA ARG A 7 17.08 12.07 -13.79
C ARG A 7 18.18 11.39 -12.99
N LYS A 8 18.99 12.18 -12.31
CA LYS A 8 20.12 11.72 -11.50
C LYS A 8 19.86 11.98 -10.03
N TYR A 9 20.16 11.01 -9.18
CA TYR A 9 20.02 11.13 -7.73
C TYR A 9 21.33 10.73 -7.03
N PRO A 10 21.80 11.53 -6.06
CA PRO A 10 22.91 11.13 -5.21
C PRO A 10 22.46 10.06 -4.22
N PHE A 11 23.19 8.94 -4.16
CA PHE A 11 22.96 7.88 -3.19
C PHE A 11 24.29 7.25 -2.77
N ARG A 12 24.59 7.29 -1.46
CA ARG A 12 25.83 6.72 -0.88
C ARG A 12 27.11 7.15 -1.62
N GLY A 13 27.22 8.44 -1.95
CA GLY A 13 28.38 9.01 -2.64
C GLY A 13 28.49 8.65 -4.13
N LYS A 14 27.49 7.96 -4.70
CA LYS A 14 27.38 7.66 -6.13
C LYS A 14 26.22 8.44 -6.74
N GLU A 15 26.34 8.76 -8.01
CA GLU A 15 25.22 9.29 -8.80
C GLU A 15 24.50 8.13 -9.49
N LEU A 16 23.20 7.99 -9.24
CA LEU A 16 22.36 6.97 -9.85
C LEU A 16 21.44 7.61 -10.89
N THR A 17 21.44 7.08 -12.11
CA THR A 17 20.55 7.52 -13.19
C THR A 17 19.28 6.69 -13.19
N VAL A 18 18.12 7.35 -13.20
CA VAL A 18 16.82 6.69 -13.34
C VAL A 18 16.70 6.13 -14.74
N ARG A 19 16.45 4.83 -14.82
CA ARG A 19 16.17 4.12 -16.07
C ARG A 19 14.66 4.08 -16.32
N LEU A 20 14.28 4.03 -17.59
CA LEU A 20 12.88 3.81 -17.97
C LEU A 20 12.52 2.36 -17.64
N LEU A 21 11.37 2.14 -17.01
CA LEU A 21 10.80 0.81 -16.84
C LEU A 21 10.32 0.31 -18.22
N ALA A 22 10.82 -0.83 -18.67
CA ALA A 22 10.52 -1.39 -19.98
C ALA A 22 10.56 -2.93 -19.93
N HIS A 23 9.93 -3.58 -20.91
CA HIS A 23 9.98 -5.03 -21.07
C HIS A 23 11.34 -5.45 -21.65
N ASN A 24 12.33 -5.60 -20.78
CA ASN A 24 13.71 -5.93 -21.13
C ASN A 24 14.37 -6.77 -20.02
N ASP A 25 15.70 -6.83 -19.98
CA ASP A 25 16.47 -7.61 -19.00
C ASP A 25 17.09 -6.75 -17.89
N ASP A 26 16.54 -5.56 -17.62
CA ASP A 26 17.12 -4.62 -16.64
C ASP A 26 17.13 -5.14 -15.20
N PHE A 27 16.31 -6.16 -14.92
CA PHE A 27 16.26 -6.86 -13.64
C PHE A 27 17.19 -8.09 -13.59
N CYS A 28 17.93 -8.41 -14.66
CA CYS A 28 18.92 -9.48 -14.62
C CYS A 28 20.03 -9.13 -13.61
N GLY A 29 20.30 -10.07 -12.69
CA GLY A 29 21.27 -9.85 -11.60
C GLY A 29 20.76 -8.95 -10.47
N VAL A 30 19.47 -8.60 -10.45
CA VAL A 30 18.84 -7.91 -9.33
C VAL A 30 18.24 -8.95 -8.38
N ASP A 31 18.65 -8.93 -7.11
CA ASP A 31 18.12 -9.87 -6.13
C ASP A 31 16.68 -9.51 -5.70
N ILE A 32 16.44 -8.21 -5.44
CA ILE A 32 15.19 -7.69 -4.90
C ILE A 32 14.78 -6.41 -5.63
N ALA A 33 13.53 -6.34 -6.04
CA ALA A 33 12.90 -5.14 -6.58
C ALA A 33 11.79 -4.64 -5.64
N LEU A 34 11.92 -3.41 -5.13
CA LEU A 34 10.87 -2.74 -4.37
C LEU A 34 9.97 -1.94 -5.32
N VAL A 35 8.70 -2.31 -5.42
CA VAL A 35 7.78 -1.77 -6.44
C VAL A 35 6.67 -0.95 -5.78
N SER A 36 6.53 0.30 -6.24
CA SER A 36 5.43 1.20 -5.83
C SER A 36 4.92 2.01 -7.02
N ALA A 37 4.65 1.32 -8.14
CA ALA A 37 4.22 1.93 -9.40
C ALA A 37 2.69 1.95 -9.60
N GLY A 38 1.93 1.34 -8.69
CA GLY A 38 0.47 1.18 -8.80
C GLY A 38 0.07 -0.16 -9.42
N GLY A 39 -1.16 -0.61 -9.13
CA GLY A 39 -1.55 -2.01 -9.36
C GLY A 39 -1.57 -2.44 -10.83
N SER A 40 -1.93 -1.56 -11.77
CA SER A 40 -1.90 -1.89 -13.20
C SER A 40 -0.47 -2.14 -13.69
N THR A 41 0.45 -1.22 -13.39
CA THR A 41 1.87 -1.36 -13.75
C THR A 41 2.51 -2.54 -13.03
N SER A 42 2.19 -2.78 -11.77
CA SER A 42 2.67 -3.97 -11.05
C SER A 42 2.25 -5.27 -11.73
N LYS A 43 1.02 -5.37 -12.23
CA LYS A 43 0.53 -6.54 -13.00
C LYS A 43 1.24 -6.68 -14.34
N GLU A 44 1.35 -5.58 -15.09
CA GLU A 44 1.98 -5.56 -16.41
C GLU A 44 3.44 -6.00 -16.37
N PHE A 45 4.21 -5.52 -15.38
CA PHE A 45 5.65 -5.77 -15.31
C PHE A 45 6.07 -6.93 -14.40
N ALA A 46 5.12 -7.63 -13.76
CA ALA A 46 5.42 -8.72 -12.83
C ALA A 46 6.37 -9.75 -13.43
N GLU A 47 6.04 -10.31 -14.59
CA GLU A 47 6.89 -11.30 -15.27
C GLU A 47 8.23 -10.71 -15.72
N THR A 48 8.24 -9.46 -16.18
CA THR A 48 9.47 -8.77 -16.59
C THR A 48 10.45 -8.64 -15.44
N ILE A 49 9.95 -8.36 -14.23
CA ILE A 49 10.76 -8.22 -13.03
C ILE A 49 11.25 -9.60 -12.59
N THR A 50 10.36 -10.59 -12.51
CA THR A 50 10.65 -11.87 -11.86
C THR A 50 11.32 -12.92 -12.74
N LYS A 51 11.28 -12.80 -14.08
CA LYS A 51 11.79 -13.82 -15.03
C LYS A 51 13.25 -14.26 -14.81
N HIS A 52 14.10 -13.36 -14.29
CA HIS A 52 15.52 -13.63 -14.02
C HIS A 52 15.79 -14.01 -12.55
N GLY A 53 14.74 -14.34 -11.80
CA GLY A 53 14.83 -14.73 -10.40
C GLY A 53 14.73 -13.56 -9.42
N THR A 54 14.57 -12.32 -9.86
CA THR A 54 14.35 -11.17 -8.96
C THR A 54 13.13 -11.42 -8.05
N LEU A 55 13.29 -11.16 -6.75
CA LEU A 55 12.16 -11.12 -5.83
C LEU A 55 11.49 -9.74 -5.88
N MET A 56 10.27 -9.69 -6.37
CA MET A 56 9.44 -8.48 -6.38
C MET A 56 8.74 -8.31 -5.03
N ILE A 57 8.92 -7.16 -4.38
CA ILE A 57 8.15 -6.76 -3.21
C ILE A 57 7.23 -5.61 -3.63
N ASP A 58 5.93 -5.90 -3.71
CA ASP A 58 4.94 -5.00 -4.32
C ASP A 58 4.10 -4.27 -3.26
N ASN A 59 4.13 -2.93 -3.29
CA ASN A 59 3.34 -2.05 -2.42
C ASN A 59 1.86 -1.95 -2.83
N SER A 60 1.53 -2.32 -4.06
CA SER A 60 0.19 -2.16 -4.58
C SER A 60 -0.79 -3.20 -4.00
N SER A 61 -2.08 -3.01 -4.25
CA SER A 61 -3.10 -4.01 -3.90
C SER A 61 -3.21 -5.15 -4.91
N ALA A 62 -2.39 -5.18 -5.97
CA ALA A 62 -2.57 -6.04 -7.14
C ALA A 62 -2.61 -7.55 -6.84
N PHE A 63 -1.79 -7.99 -5.87
CA PHE A 63 -1.55 -9.42 -5.60
C PHE A 63 -1.86 -9.82 -4.16
N ARG A 64 -2.38 -8.90 -3.33
CA ARG A 64 -2.52 -9.12 -1.88
C ARG A 64 -3.36 -10.34 -1.55
N MET A 65 -4.38 -10.63 -2.35
CA MET A 65 -5.30 -11.74 -2.14
C MET A 65 -5.04 -12.95 -3.05
N ASP A 66 -4.01 -12.91 -3.91
CA ASP A 66 -3.65 -14.07 -4.74
C ASP A 66 -3.12 -15.19 -3.82
N GLU A 67 -3.58 -16.42 -4.02
CA GLU A 67 -3.20 -17.57 -3.15
C GLU A 67 -1.72 -17.93 -3.27
N ASP A 68 -1.11 -17.65 -4.42
CA ASP A 68 0.29 -17.95 -4.73
C ASP A 68 1.24 -16.76 -4.49
N VAL A 69 0.76 -15.72 -3.81
CA VAL A 69 1.56 -14.56 -3.39
C VAL A 69 1.38 -14.34 -1.88
N PRO A 70 2.46 -14.48 -1.08
CA PRO A 70 2.38 -14.20 0.35
C PRO A 70 2.13 -12.71 0.62
N LEU A 71 1.32 -12.43 1.64
CA LEU A 71 1.00 -11.09 2.12
C LEU A 71 1.66 -10.92 3.50
N VAL A 72 2.77 -10.20 3.56
CA VAL A 72 3.71 -10.33 4.69
C VAL A 72 3.75 -9.08 5.55
N VAL A 73 3.64 -9.30 6.87
CA VAL A 73 4.06 -8.38 7.92
C VAL A 73 5.14 -9.10 8.74
N PRO A 74 6.42 -8.69 8.68
CA PRO A 74 7.53 -9.43 9.29
C PRO A 74 7.36 -9.75 10.78
N GLU A 75 6.65 -8.92 11.54
CA GLU A 75 6.38 -9.10 12.96
C GLU A 75 5.23 -10.10 13.24
N VAL A 76 4.51 -10.53 12.20
CA VAL A 76 3.32 -11.39 12.30
C VAL A 76 3.55 -12.75 11.65
N ASN A 77 3.90 -12.77 10.36
CA ASN A 77 4.04 -13.97 9.53
C ASN A 77 5.33 -13.97 8.67
N PRO A 78 6.52 -13.81 9.27
CA PRO A 78 7.77 -13.73 8.51
C PRO A 78 8.08 -15.00 7.69
N GLU A 79 7.60 -16.16 8.14
CA GLU A 79 7.78 -17.45 7.47
C GLU A 79 7.16 -17.51 6.07
N ASP A 80 6.08 -16.77 5.83
CA ASP A 80 5.38 -16.76 4.54
C ASP A 80 6.25 -16.19 3.42
N ALA A 81 7.17 -15.29 3.77
CA ALA A 81 8.13 -14.72 2.82
C ALA A 81 9.06 -15.79 2.20
N LEU A 82 9.22 -16.94 2.87
CA LEU A 82 10.03 -18.05 2.38
C LEU A 82 9.31 -18.85 1.28
N ASN A 83 7.99 -18.68 1.14
CA ASN A 83 7.17 -19.36 0.14
C ASN A 83 6.54 -18.35 -0.83
N ALA A 84 7.35 -17.82 -1.74
CA ALA A 84 6.93 -16.91 -2.80
C ALA A 84 7.11 -17.55 -4.19
N PRO A 85 6.23 -18.48 -4.62
CA PRO A 85 6.42 -19.27 -5.84
C PRO A 85 6.46 -18.40 -7.11
N ARG A 86 5.72 -17.29 -7.13
CA ARG A 86 5.76 -16.30 -8.22
C ARG A 86 6.94 -15.33 -8.14
N ARG A 87 7.81 -15.47 -7.14
CA ARG A 87 8.83 -14.48 -6.76
C ARG A 87 8.24 -13.09 -6.52
N ILE A 88 7.03 -13.05 -5.98
CA ILE A 88 6.34 -11.81 -5.58
C ILE A 88 5.98 -11.94 -4.10
N ILE A 89 6.20 -10.89 -3.33
CA ILE A 89 5.68 -10.70 -1.97
C ILE A 89 4.83 -9.44 -2.00
N ALA A 90 3.59 -9.52 -1.54
CA ALA A 90 2.72 -8.36 -1.44
C ALA A 90 2.89 -7.67 -0.08
N ASN A 91 2.90 -6.33 -0.10
CA ASN A 91 2.84 -5.51 1.10
C ASN A 91 1.37 -5.16 1.40
N PRO A 92 0.92 -5.30 2.66
CA PRO A 92 -0.47 -5.02 3.01
C PRO A 92 -0.85 -3.53 3.01
N ASN A 93 -2.14 -3.28 3.24
CA ASN A 93 -2.71 -1.96 3.41
C ASN A 93 -2.14 -1.29 4.66
N CYS A 94 -1.92 0.02 4.60
CA CYS A 94 -1.37 0.82 5.69
C CYS A 94 -2.14 0.68 7.02
N THR A 95 -3.48 0.67 6.98
CA THR A 95 -4.32 0.48 8.16
C THR A 95 -4.20 -0.93 8.71
N THR A 96 -4.13 -1.93 7.83
CA THR A 96 -4.03 -3.34 8.22
C THR A 96 -2.69 -3.64 8.86
N ILE A 97 -1.56 -3.23 8.26
CA ILE A 97 -0.20 -3.48 8.81
C ILE A 97 -0.11 -2.99 10.25
N GLN A 98 -0.54 -1.75 10.50
CA GLN A 98 -0.46 -1.15 11.83
C GLN A 98 -1.33 -1.92 12.85
N MET A 99 -2.51 -2.34 12.43
CA MET A 99 -3.45 -3.05 13.29
C MET A 99 -2.95 -4.47 13.62
N VAL A 100 -2.54 -5.26 12.63
CA VAL A 100 -2.19 -6.68 12.85
C VAL A 100 -0.96 -6.86 13.75
N VAL A 101 -0.02 -5.91 13.76
CA VAL A 101 1.10 -5.95 14.71
C VAL A 101 0.61 -5.90 16.15
N ALA A 102 -0.36 -5.03 16.45
CA ALA A 102 -0.97 -4.94 17.78
C ALA A 102 -1.86 -6.16 18.07
N LEU A 103 -2.69 -6.59 17.11
CA LEU A 103 -3.58 -7.73 17.29
C LEU A 103 -2.82 -9.04 17.46
N ASN A 104 -1.69 -9.24 16.78
CA ASN A 104 -0.88 -10.46 16.91
C ASN A 104 -0.39 -10.68 18.34
N ALA A 105 -0.08 -9.61 19.07
CA ALA A 105 0.29 -9.70 20.48
C ALA A 105 -0.88 -10.20 21.35
N LEU A 106 -2.11 -9.78 21.05
CA LEU A 106 -3.32 -10.20 21.75
C LEU A 106 -3.75 -11.63 21.36
N GLU A 107 -3.69 -11.98 20.08
CA GLU A 107 -4.04 -13.30 19.54
C GLU A 107 -3.20 -14.41 20.19
N LYS A 108 -1.92 -14.13 20.45
CA LYS A 108 -0.99 -15.04 21.16
C LYS A 108 -1.37 -15.31 22.62
N LEU A 109 -2.19 -14.44 23.24
CA LEU A 109 -2.68 -14.61 24.61
C LEU A 109 -4.04 -15.31 24.64
N SER A 110 -4.94 -14.89 23.75
CA SER A 110 -6.26 -15.47 23.59
C SER A 110 -6.77 -15.17 22.19
N HIS A 111 -7.38 -16.17 21.56
CA HIS A 111 -7.97 -16.03 20.24
C HIS A 111 -9.03 -14.91 20.19
N ILE A 112 -8.87 -13.99 19.24
CA ILE A 112 -9.72 -12.82 19.02
C ILE A 112 -10.83 -13.19 18.05
N ARG A 113 -12.08 -13.09 18.53
CA ARG A 113 -13.24 -13.36 17.68
C ARG A 113 -13.62 -12.20 16.77
N ARG A 114 -13.51 -10.96 17.28
CA ARG A 114 -13.93 -9.76 16.57
C ARG A 114 -13.18 -8.51 17.04
N VAL A 115 -12.94 -7.61 16.09
CA VAL A 115 -12.43 -6.25 16.34
C VAL A 115 -13.33 -5.26 15.62
N HIS A 116 -13.71 -4.21 16.34
CA HIS A 116 -14.40 -3.04 15.77
C HIS A 116 -13.39 -1.90 15.63
N VAL A 117 -13.28 -1.30 14.44
CA VAL A 117 -12.25 -0.30 14.14
C VAL A 117 -12.86 0.99 13.63
N ALA A 118 -12.48 2.10 14.25
CA ALA A 118 -12.68 3.43 13.70
C ALA A 118 -11.32 4.01 13.30
N THR A 119 -11.13 4.31 12.02
CA THR A 119 -9.85 4.83 11.51
C THR A 119 -9.87 6.35 11.42
N TYR A 120 -8.72 6.96 11.70
CA TYR A 120 -8.48 8.39 11.52
C TYR A 120 -7.29 8.54 10.57
N GLN A 121 -7.56 8.40 9.28
CA GLN A 121 -6.50 8.29 8.27
C GLN A 121 -5.99 9.66 7.83
N SER A 122 -4.68 9.73 7.61
CA SER A 122 -4.00 10.94 7.15
C SER A 122 -4.21 11.20 5.65
N ALA A 123 -4.15 12.47 5.25
CA ALA A 123 -4.10 12.90 3.85
C ALA A 123 -2.94 12.26 3.06
N SER A 124 -1.88 11.79 3.73
CA SER A 124 -0.77 11.10 3.07
C SER A 124 -1.20 9.80 2.35
N GLY A 125 -2.32 9.18 2.74
CA GLY A 125 -2.90 8.05 2.02
C GLY A 125 -3.33 8.39 0.59
N ALA A 126 -3.68 9.65 0.33
CA ALA A 126 -3.99 10.17 -1.01
C ALA A 126 -2.74 10.60 -1.81
N GLY A 127 -1.54 10.40 -1.23
CA GLY A 127 -0.24 10.75 -1.80
C GLY A 127 0.12 12.23 -1.65
N ALA A 128 1.25 12.62 -2.24
CA ALA A 128 1.81 13.97 -2.11
C ALA A 128 0.84 15.09 -2.52
N GLN A 129 -0.01 14.84 -3.53
CA GLN A 129 -1.03 15.81 -3.95
C GLN A 129 -2.12 16.01 -2.90
N GLY A 130 -2.53 14.96 -2.18
CA GLY A 130 -3.51 15.08 -1.10
C GLY A 130 -2.96 15.87 0.08
N MET A 131 -1.67 15.68 0.40
CA MET A 131 -0.99 16.49 1.41
C MET A 131 -0.90 17.97 1.00
N ALA A 132 -0.47 18.24 -0.23
CA ALA A 132 -0.37 19.60 -0.77
C ALA A 132 -1.74 20.30 -0.77
N GLU A 133 -2.80 19.61 -1.20
CA GLU A 133 -4.16 20.17 -1.14
C GLU A 133 -4.58 20.51 0.29
N LEU A 134 -4.33 19.63 1.27
CA LEU A 134 -4.66 19.93 2.66
C LEU A 134 -3.92 21.18 3.19
N GLU A 135 -2.63 21.34 2.84
CA GLU A 135 -1.85 22.53 3.17
C GLU A 135 -2.45 23.80 2.53
N GLU A 136 -2.83 23.73 1.26
CA GLU A 136 -3.49 24.82 0.55
C GLU A 136 -4.85 25.19 1.16
N GLN A 137 -5.65 24.19 1.53
CA GLN A 137 -6.93 24.40 2.21
C GLN A 137 -6.73 25.15 3.54
N HIS A 138 -5.75 24.75 4.35
CA HIS A 138 -5.42 25.47 5.58
C HIS A 138 -5.00 26.92 5.32
N ALA A 139 -4.14 27.16 4.33
CA ALA A 139 -3.66 28.49 3.99
C ALA A 139 -4.78 29.42 3.47
N ALA A 140 -5.73 28.89 2.68
CA ALA A 140 -6.89 29.64 2.18
C ALA A 140 -7.81 30.06 3.34
N LEU A 141 -8.14 29.11 4.22
CA LEU A 141 -9.01 29.35 5.37
C LEU A 141 -8.40 30.34 6.37
N ALA A 142 -7.09 30.27 6.61
CA ALA A 142 -6.38 31.23 7.46
C ALA A 142 -6.44 32.67 6.94
N LYS A 143 -6.65 32.85 5.63
CA LYS A 143 -6.82 34.17 4.98
C LYS A 143 -8.30 34.59 4.87
N GLY A 144 -9.22 33.81 5.43
CA GLY A 144 -10.67 34.04 5.30
C GLY A 144 -11.24 33.74 3.92
N GLY A 145 -10.51 32.99 3.08
CA GLY A 145 -10.97 32.57 1.75
C GLY A 145 -11.61 31.18 1.75
N GLU A 146 -12.15 30.79 0.60
CA GLU A 146 -12.72 29.46 0.39
C GLU A 146 -11.63 28.46 -0.08
N PRO A 147 -11.57 27.26 0.51
CA PRO A 147 -10.60 26.24 0.12
C PRO A 147 -10.94 25.61 -1.23
N ARG A 148 -9.91 25.36 -2.04
CA ARG A 148 -10.04 24.57 -3.27
C ARG A 148 -10.10 23.08 -2.94
N VAL A 149 -10.99 22.36 -3.61
CA VAL A 149 -11.18 20.91 -3.48
C VAL A 149 -11.02 20.29 -4.86
N GLU A 150 -9.99 19.47 -5.04
CA GLU A 150 -9.68 18.83 -6.34
C GLU A 150 -9.37 17.35 -6.19
N LYS A 151 -8.45 17.03 -5.29
CA LYS A 151 -7.96 15.69 -5.00
C LYS A 151 -8.92 14.94 -4.10
N PHE A 152 -9.46 15.60 -3.09
CA PHE A 152 -10.49 15.03 -2.23
C PHE A 152 -11.88 15.29 -2.83
N ALA A 153 -12.88 14.49 -2.43
CA ALA A 153 -14.27 14.72 -2.83
C ALA A 153 -14.90 15.94 -2.13
N TYR A 154 -14.38 16.28 -0.94
CA TYR A 154 -14.85 17.38 -0.09
C TYR A 154 -13.66 18.06 0.60
N GLN A 155 -13.88 19.25 1.17
CA GLN A 155 -12.90 19.90 2.04
C GLN A 155 -12.52 18.96 3.18
N LEU A 156 -11.21 18.81 3.41
CA LEU A 156 -10.66 18.00 4.50
C LEU A 156 -10.23 18.88 5.69
N ALA A 157 -9.68 20.07 5.45
CA ALA A 157 -9.28 20.97 6.53
C ALA A 157 -10.47 21.30 7.44
N TYR A 158 -10.31 21.10 8.75
CA TYR A 158 -11.37 21.25 9.77
C TYR A 158 -12.65 20.44 9.51
N ASN A 159 -12.53 19.34 8.78
CA ASN A 159 -13.63 18.44 8.45
C ASN A 159 -13.12 16.98 8.47
N LEU A 160 -14.01 16.04 8.16
CA LEU A 160 -13.66 14.64 7.89
C LEU A 160 -14.43 14.12 6.67
N ILE A 161 -13.91 13.06 6.05
CA ILE A 161 -14.55 12.37 4.94
C ILE A 161 -14.71 10.90 5.34
N PRO A 162 -15.93 10.43 5.66
CA PRO A 162 -16.16 9.07 6.15
C PRO A 162 -16.32 8.08 4.98
N HIS A 163 -15.44 8.17 3.98
CA HIS A 163 -15.48 7.35 2.77
C HIS A 163 -14.08 7.35 2.12
N ILE A 164 -13.44 6.18 2.08
CA ILE A 164 -12.13 6.00 1.45
C ILE A 164 -12.23 4.84 0.45
N ASP A 165 -11.73 5.08 -0.76
CA ASP A 165 -11.86 4.15 -1.90
C ASP A 165 -13.33 4.01 -2.35
N VAL A 166 -13.67 3.02 -3.17
CA VAL A 166 -15.04 2.81 -3.70
C VAL A 166 -15.88 1.90 -2.82
N PHE A 167 -17.21 2.06 -2.84
CA PHE A 167 -18.13 1.07 -2.27
C PHE A 167 -18.05 -0.27 -3.00
N THR A 168 -18.30 -1.35 -2.26
CA THR A 168 -18.43 -2.72 -2.74
C THR A 168 -19.87 -3.21 -2.56
N ASP A 169 -20.21 -4.40 -3.07
CA ASP A 169 -21.60 -4.89 -3.14
C ASP A 169 -22.29 -5.09 -1.77
N ASN A 170 -21.54 -5.07 -0.67
CA ASN A 170 -22.05 -5.23 0.70
C ASN A 170 -22.12 -3.89 1.47
N ASP A 171 -22.09 -2.76 0.77
CA ASP A 171 -22.10 -1.39 1.29
C ASP A 171 -20.87 -0.97 2.11
N TYR A 172 -19.87 -1.85 2.27
CA TYR A 172 -18.55 -1.46 2.78
C TYR A 172 -17.70 -0.88 1.65
N THR A 173 -16.83 0.05 2.03
CA THR A 173 -15.79 0.57 1.15
C THR A 173 -14.70 -0.48 0.93
N LYS A 174 -14.00 -0.36 -0.20
CA LYS A 174 -12.87 -1.22 -0.52
C LYS A 174 -11.74 -1.05 0.51
N GLU A 175 -11.61 0.10 1.16
CA GLU A 175 -10.63 0.30 2.23
C GLU A 175 -10.98 -0.52 3.48
N GLU A 176 -12.25 -0.56 3.89
CA GLU A 176 -12.72 -1.40 4.99
C GLU A 176 -12.59 -2.90 4.65
N MET A 177 -12.94 -3.29 3.43
CA MET A 177 -12.83 -4.69 3.00
C MET A 177 -11.38 -5.17 2.91
N LYS A 178 -10.41 -4.30 2.61
CA LYS A 178 -8.97 -4.65 2.73
C LYS A 178 -8.65 -5.03 4.17
N MET A 179 -9.08 -4.26 5.16
CA MET A 179 -8.84 -4.58 6.57
C MET A 179 -9.43 -5.95 6.95
N TYR A 180 -10.64 -6.25 6.49
CA TYR A 180 -11.26 -7.54 6.73
C TYR A 180 -10.48 -8.71 6.13
N HIS A 181 -10.17 -8.64 4.83
CA HIS A 181 -9.55 -9.76 4.10
C HIS A 181 -8.07 -9.92 4.44
N GLU A 182 -7.33 -8.82 4.46
CA GLU A 182 -5.88 -8.85 4.65
C GLU A 182 -5.51 -9.28 6.08
N THR A 183 -6.27 -8.87 7.11
CA THR A 183 -6.04 -9.30 8.51
C THR A 183 -6.08 -10.82 8.62
N ARG A 184 -7.11 -11.46 8.04
CA ARG A 184 -7.30 -12.91 8.09
C ARG A 184 -6.18 -13.65 7.38
N LYS A 185 -5.75 -13.13 6.21
CA LYS A 185 -4.64 -13.72 5.45
C LYS A 185 -3.32 -13.59 6.21
N ILE A 186 -2.99 -12.42 6.75
CA ILE A 186 -1.72 -12.16 7.44
C ILE A 186 -1.61 -12.91 8.76
N MET A 187 -2.70 -12.93 9.55
CA MET A 187 -2.69 -13.52 10.89
C MET A 187 -2.98 -15.03 10.89
N HIS A 188 -3.29 -15.62 9.72
CA HIS A 188 -3.76 -17.00 9.60
C HIS A 188 -4.91 -17.33 10.58
N SER A 189 -5.81 -16.38 10.78
CA SER A 189 -6.87 -16.42 11.79
C SER A 189 -8.24 -16.11 11.17
N ASP A 190 -9.31 -16.55 11.82
CA ASP A 190 -10.70 -16.31 11.43
C ASP A 190 -11.31 -15.06 12.09
N ILE A 191 -10.47 -14.22 12.72
CA ILE A 191 -10.82 -12.92 13.26
C ILE A 191 -11.72 -12.10 12.32
N VAL A 192 -12.81 -11.57 12.87
CA VAL A 192 -13.75 -10.70 12.14
C VAL A 192 -13.40 -9.25 12.41
N VAL A 193 -13.02 -8.50 11.37
CA VAL A 193 -12.79 -7.05 11.46
C VAL A 193 -14.00 -6.31 10.87
N SER A 194 -14.43 -5.24 11.52
CA SER A 194 -15.50 -4.36 11.04
C SER A 194 -15.25 -2.92 11.44
#